data_AF-A0A7S3C2G3-F1
#
_entry.id   AF-A0A7S3C2G3-F1
#
_cell.length_a   1.000
_cell.length_b   1.000
_cell.length_c   1.000
_cell.angle_alpha   90.00
_cell.angle_beta   90.00
_cell.angle_gamma   90.00
#
_symmetry.space_group_name_H-M   'P 1'
#
loop_
_entity.id
_entity.type
_entity.pdbx_description
1 polymer ?
#
loop_
_entity_poly.entity_id
_entity_poly.type
_entity_poly.pdbx_seq_one_letter_code
_entity_poly.pdbx_strand_id
1 'polypeptide(L)'
;PVGGVFCLAKTRDALAAVGKEFAERRCSKTYYALAAGKMELGAMVVDAPLKKKGTGAPLPAVTEVEALAHTHSTAHGSVTLVRLRPRTGYFHQLRLHLAGLGHPILGDKQHGRGGFFGNKAAFERSQAQAAAAGVGG
;
A
#
# COMPACT_ATOMS: atom_id res chain seq x y z
N PRO A 1 2.32 -9.83 -8.33
CA PRO A 1 2.60 -10.37 -6.98
C PRO A 1 3.09 -9.25 -6.06
N VAL A 2 2.66 -9.22 -4.80
CA VAL A 2 3.25 -8.34 -3.78
C VAL A 2 4.21 -9.19 -2.95
N GLY A 3 5.47 -8.77 -2.82
CA GLY A 3 6.34 -9.25 -1.74
C GLY A 3 5.92 -8.60 -0.42
N GLY A 4 6.45 -9.01 0.73
CA GLY A 4 6.20 -8.27 1.97
C GLY A 4 6.36 -9.08 3.24
N VAL A 5 6.22 -8.38 4.36
CA VAL A 5 6.21 -8.98 5.70
C VAL A 5 4.82 -9.57 5.96
N PHE A 6 4.81 -10.80 6.46
CA PHE A 6 3.60 -11.50 6.89
C PHE A 6 3.73 -11.83 8.38
N CYS A 7 2.68 -11.55 9.15
CA CYS A 7 2.63 -11.86 10.58
C CYS A 7 1.75 -13.10 10.78
N LEU A 8 2.32 -14.15 11.36
CA LEU A 8 1.63 -15.40 11.70
C LEU A 8 1.63 -15.57 13.22
N ALA A 9 0.44 -15.61 13.81
CA ALA A 9 0.28 -15.99 15.21
C ALA A 9 0.33 -17.52 15.34
N LYS A 10 1.20 -18.03 16.23
CA LYS A 10 1.37 -19.46 16.49
C LYS A 10 0.46 -20.00 17.60
N THR A 11 -0.24 -19.12 18.30
CA THR A 11 -1.17 -19.46 19.39
C THR A 11 -2.47 -18.66 19.25
N ARG A 12 -3.56 -19.15 19.84
CA ARG A 12 -4.87 -18.47 19.82
C ARG A 12 -4.81 -17.11 20.51
N ASP A 13 -4.07 -17.00 21.62
CA ASP A 13 -3.93 -15.75 22.37
C ASP A 13 -3.13 -14.71 21.57
N ALA A 14 -2.05 -15.14 20.90
CA ALA A 14 -1.30 -14.26 20.01
C ALA A 14 -2.16 -13.81 18.82
N LEU A 15 -3.03 -14.68 18.29
CA LEU A 15 -3.93 -14.33 17.20
C LEU A 15 -4.95 -13.27 17.65
N ALA A 16 -5.52 -13.42 18.85
CA ALA A 16 -6.45 -12.46 19.41
C ALA A 16 -5.78 -11.10 19.67
N ALA A 17 -4.57 -11.11 20.26
CA ALA A 17 -3.80 -9.90 20.52
C ALA A 17 -3.43 -9.16 19.22
N VAL A 18 -2.86 -9.87 18.24
CA VAL A 18 -2.52 -9.29 16.93
C VAL A 18 -3.77 -8.81 16.20
N GLY A 19 -4.87 -9.57 16.27
CA GLY A 19 -6.16 -9.18 15.72
C GLY A 19 -6.67 -7.86 16.31
N LYS A 20 -6.52 -7.67 17.63
CA LYS A 20 -6.87 -6.45 18.34
C LYS A 20 -6.02 -5.26 17.87
N GLU A 21 -4.71 -5.42 17.73
CA GLU A 21 -3.82 -4.36 17.21
C GLU A 21 -4.23 -3.88 15.80
N PHE A 22 -4.62 -4.82 14.92
CA PHE A 22 -5.13 -4.49 13.59
C PHE A 22 -6.52 -3.83 13.64
N ALA A 23 -7.43 -4.33 14.48
CA ALA A 23 -8.77 -3.80 14.64
C ALA A 23 -8.75 -2.36 15.19
N GLU A 24 -7.88 -2.09 16.15
CA GLU A 24 -7.67 -0.79 16.77
C GLU A 24 -6.75 0.13 15.96
N ARG A 25 -6.31 -0.29 14.77
CA ARG A 25 -5.41 0.46 13.88
C ARG A 25 -4.10 0.92 14.54
N ARG A 26 -3.64 0.18 15.55
CA ARG A 26 -2.37 0.43 16.25
C ARG A 26 -1.14 -0.08 15.49
N CYS A 27 -1.35 -0.83 14.40
CA CYS A 27 -0.29 -1.21 13.46
C CYS A 27 -0.16 -0.23 12.29
N SER A 28 1.00 0.41 12.15
CA SER A 28 1.36 1.14 10.93
C SER A 28 1.96 0.20 9.88
N LYS A 29 1.61 0.38 8.61
CA LYS A 29 2.24 -0.33 7.48
C LYS A 29 2.85 0.69 6.54
N THR A 30 4.10 0.48 6.14
CA THR A 30 4.77 1.28 5.11
C THR A 30 5.14 0.37 3.95
N TYR A 31 4.87 0.82 2.73
CA TYR A 31 5.19 0.15 1.49
C TYR A 31 5.98 1.10 0.59
N TYR A 32 6.85 0.55 -0.23
CA TYR A 32 7.51 1.27 -1.30
C TYR A 32 7.12 0.67 -2.64
N ALA A 33 6.90 1.52 -3.65
CA ALA A 33 6.55 1.10 -4.99
C ALA A 33 7.16 2.02 -6.05
N LEU A 34 7.30 1.50 -7.25
CA LEU A 34 7.54 2.30 -8.45
C LEU A 34 6.19 2.57 -9.12
N ALA A 35 5.82 3.84 -9.23
CA ALA A 35 4.63 4.31 -9.91
C ALA A 35 5.00 4.81 -11.32
N ALA A 36 4.12 4.58 -12.30
CA ALA A 36 4.32 5.06 -13.66
C ALA A 36 4.20 6.59 -13.74
N GLY A 37 5.03 7.20 -14.58
CA GLY A 37 5.04 8.64 -14.80
C GLY A 37 5.78 9.44 -13.73
N LYS A 38 5.72 10.76 -13.88
CA LYS A 38 6.29 11.74 -12.97
C LYS A 38 5.17 12.28 -12.08
N MET A 39 5.22 11.99 -10.78
CA MET A 39 4.35 12.62 -9.80
C MET A 39 4.99 13.91 -9.28
N GLU A 40 4.23 14.82 -8.68
CA GLU A 40 4.86 15.91 -7.92
C GLU A 40 5.52 15.35 -6.65
N LEU A 41 6.74 15.79 -6.35
CA LEU A 41 7.47 15.34 -5.17
C LEU A 41 6.83 15.87 -3.89
N GLY A 42 6.91 15.08 -2.82
CA GLY A 42 6.35 15.41 -1.52
C GLY A 42 5.15 14.54 -1.14
N ALA A 43 4.52 14.90 -0.03
CA ALA A 43 3.47 14.11 0.59
C ALA A 43 2.07 14.59 0.18
N MET A 44 1.17 13.62 0.02
CA MET A 44 -0.25 13.84 -0.23
C MET A 44 -1.10 12.78 0.46
N VAL A 45 -2.38 13.07 0.65
CA VAL A 45 -3.36 12.11 1.16
C VAL A 45 -4.35 11.78 0.05
N VAL A 46 -4.49 10.49 -0.23
CA VAL A 46 -5.52 9.97 -1.13
C VAL A 46 -6.67 9.46 -0.28
N ASP A 47 -7.70 10.29 -0.13
CA ASP A 47 -8.98 9.93 0.49
C ASP A 47 -10.02 9.69 -0.62
N ALA A 48 -9.99 8.47 -1.16
CA ALA A 48 -10.84 8.08 -2.28
C ALA A 48 -11.48 6.73 -1.97
N PRO A 49 -12.83 6.65 -1.88
CA PRO A 49 -13.50 5.41 -1.51
C PRO A 49 -13.30 4.33 -2.57
N LEU A 50 -13.13 3.09 -2.11
CA LEU A 50 -13.10 1.92 -2.98
C LEU A 50 -14.50 1.33 -3.13
N LYS A 51 -14.73 0.57 -4.19
CA LYS A 51 -16.00 -0.16 -4.38
C LYS A 51 -15.91 -1.53 -3.74
N LYS A 52 -16.86 -1.86 -2.85
CA LYS A 52 -17.01 -3.20 -2.30
C LYS A 52 -17.40 -4.18 -3.42
N LYS A 53 -16.66 -5.26 -3.58
CA LYS A 53 -16.97 -6.32 -4.56
C LYS A 53 -18.36 -6.89 -4.26
N GLY A 54 -19.19 -7.07 -5.29
CA GLY A 54 -20.55 -7.60 -5.19
C GLY A 54 -21.61 -6.51 -5.03
N THR A 55 -21.52 -5.69 -3.98
CA THR A 55 -22.56 -4.67 -3.70
C THR A 55 -22.30 -3.32 -4.34
N GLY A 56 -21.05 -3.02 -4.72
CA GLY A 56 -20.65 -1.70 -5.23
C GLY A 56 -20.64 -0.58 -4.17
N ALA A 57 -21.02 -0.88 -2.94
CA ALA A 57 -21.06 0.08 -1.84
C ALA A 57 -19.68 0.72 -1.61
N PRO A 58 -19.63 2.03 -1.29
CA PRO A 58 -18.36 2.71 -1.03
C PRO A 58 -17.73 2.21 0.27
N LEU A 59 -16.41 2.01 0.22
CA LEU A 59 -15.56 1.68 1.35
C LEU A 59 -14.63 2.88 1.59
N PRO A 60 -14.71 3.55 2.76
CA PRO A 60 -13.90 4.75 3.03
C PRO A 60 -12.43 4.35 3.16
N ALA A 61 -11.63 4.65 2.14
CA ALA A 61 -10.25 4.18 2.05
C ALA A 61 -9.29 5.38 1.97
N VAL A 62 -8.28 5.38 2.85
CA VAL A 62 -7.33 6.47 2.95
C VAL A 62 -5.90 5.94 2.88
N THR A 63 -5.09 6.55 2.02
CA THR A 63 -3.66 6.25 1.89
C THR A 63 -2.84 7.53 1.92
N GLU A 64 -1.83 7.59 2.76
CA GLU A 64 -0.78 8.60 2.67
C GLU A 64 0.21 8.16 1.61
N VAL A 65 0.50 9.05 0.66
CA VAL A 65 1.42 8.81 -0.46
C VAL A 65 2.49 9.88 -0.41
N GLU A 66 3.74 9.49 -0.60
CA GLU A 66 4.84 10.43 -0.69
C GLU A 66 5.72 10.06 -1.88
N ALA A 67 5.78 10.95 -2.86
CA ALA A 67 6.69 10.83 -3.99
C ALA A 67 8.08 11.28 -3.55
N LEU A 68 9.03 10.35 -3.59
CA LEU A 68 10.38 10.53 -3.03
C LEU A 68 11.39 10.94 -4.10
N ALA A 69 11.31 10.32 -5.28
CA ALA A 69 12.28 10.54 -6.34
C ALA A 69 11.72 10.11 -7.70
N HIS A 70 12.26 10.69 -8.77
CA HIS A 70 12.02 10.24 -10.14
C HIS A 70 13.23 9.49 -10.66
N THR A 71 12.98 8.55 -11.57
CA THR A 71 14.01 7.98 -12.42
C THR A 71 13.43 7.64 -13.79
N HIS A 72 14.30 7.35 -14.75
CA HIS A 72 13.91 6.95 -16.08
C HIS A 72 14.14 5.45 -16.27
N SER A 73 13.09 4.74 -16.66
CA SER A 73 13.14 3.34 -17.07
C SER A 73 13.18 3.27 -18.59
N THR A 74 14.11 2.48 -19.13
CA THR A 74 14.17 2.21 -20.58
C THR A 74 12.92 1.51 -21.12
N ALA A 75 12.22 0.73 -20.28
CA ALA A 75 11.01 0.00 -20.66
C ALA A 75 9.71 0.79 -20.39
N HIS A 76 9.72 1.68 -19.38
CA HIS A 76 8.48 2.28 -18.84
C HIS A 76 8.48 3.82 -18.88
N GLY A 77 9.54 4.45 -19.40
CA GLY A 77 9.69 5.90 -19.42
C GLY A 77 9.93 6.48 -18.02
N SER A 78 9.36 7.66 -17.74
CA SER A 78 9.47 8.27 -16.41
C SER A 78 8.75 7.43 -15.36
N VAL A 79 9.40 7.21 -14.22
CA VAL A 79 8.83 6.48 -13.09
C VAL A 79 9.14 7.21 -11.78
N THR A 80 8.29 7.04 -10.78
CA THR A 80 8.43 7.69 -9.48
C THR A 80 8.50 6.64 -8.36
N LEU A 81 9.52 6.75 -7.50
CA LEU A 81 9.57 6.01 -6.25
C LEU A 81 8.61 6.66 -5.24
N VAL A 82 7.68 5.87 -4.73
CA VAL A 82 6.69 6.34 -3.74
C VAL A 82 6.76 5.54 -2.45
N ARG A 83 6.57 6.23 -1.33
CA ARG A 83 6.28 5.65 -0.01
C ARG A 83 4.78 5.73 0.23
N LEU A 84 4.20 4.61 0.67
CA LEU A 84 2.76 4.44 0.82
C LEU A 84 2.45 3.95 2.24
N ARG A 85 1.57 4.66 2.95
CA ARG A 85 1.08 4.26 4.28
C ARG A 85 -0.44 4.24 4.28
N PRO A 86 -1.05 3.06 4.10
CA PRO A 86 -2.49 2.96 4.10
C PRO A 86 -3.02 3.05 5.55
N ARG A 87 -3.99 3.94 5.79
CA ARG A 87 -4.71 4.03 7.09
C ARG A 87 -5.81 2.97 7.21
N THR A 88 -6.17 2.36 6.10
CA THR A 88 -7.16 1.28 5.96
C THR A 88 -6.54 0.07 5.27
N GLY A 89 -7.14 -1.12 5.41
CA GLY A 89 -6.54 -2.38 4.94
C GLY A 89 -7.24 -3.03 3.76
N TYR A 90 -7.93 -2.27 2.90
CA TYR A 90 -8.79 -2.88 1.87
C TYR A 90 -7.99 -3.57 0.74
N PHE A 91 -8.63 -4.59 0.15
CA PHE A 91 -8.04 -5.35 -0.94
C PHE A 91 -7.66 -4.44 -2.11
N HIS A 92 -6.42 -4.59 -2.61
CA HIS A 92 -5.86 -3.79 -3.70
C HIS A 92 -5.85 -2.26 -3.49
N GLN A 93 -6.05 -1.76 -2.27
CA GLN A 93 -6.19 -0.34 -1.98
C GLN A 93 -5.09 0.53 -2.60
N LEU A 94 -3.81 0.22 -2.33
CA LEU A 94 -2.67 1.00 -2.83
C LEU A 94 -2.62 1.07 -4.36
N ARG A 95 -2.92 -0.07 -5.01
CA ARG A 95 -2.96 -0.18 -6.47
C ARG A 95 -4.06 0.68 -7.07
N LEU A 96 -5.26 0.58 -6.50
CA LEU A 96 -6.43 1.33 -6.95
C LEU A 96 -6.27 2.83 -6.73
N HIS A 97 -5.73 3.25 -5.59
CA HIS A 97 -5.44 4.66 -5.29
C HIS A 97 -4.42 5.25 -6.26
N LEU A 98 -3.28 4.58 -6.46
CA LEU A 98 -2.27 5.05 -7.40
C LEU A 98 -2.74 5.04 -8.86
N ALA A 99 -3.52 4.02 -9.28
CA ALA A 99 -4.15 4.01 -10.59
C ALA A 99 -5.20 5.14 -10.76
N GLY A 100 -5.94 5.45 -9.70
CA GLY A 100 -6.88 6.57 -9.65
C GLY A 100 -6.22 7.93 -9.78
N LEU A 101 -4.98 8.08 -9.29
CA LEU A 101 -4.13 9.24 -9.52
C LEU A 101 -3.51 9.29 -10.92
N GLY A 102 -3.71 8.27 -11.76
CA GLY A 102 -3.08 8.18 -13.07
C GLY A 102 -1.64 7.64 -13.04
N HIS A 103 -1.15 7.19 -11.88
CA HIS A 103 0.22 6.73 -11.68
C HIS A 103 0.24 5.27 -11.19
N PRO A 104 -0.25 4.29 -11.98
CA PRO A 104 -0.35 2.90 -11.53
C PRO A 104 1.01 2.32 -11.14
N ILE A 105 1.00 1.36 -10.20
CA ILE A 105 2.21 0.64 -9.80
C ILE A 105 2.73 -0.18 -10.98
N LEU A 106 4.02 -0.08 -11.28
CA LEU A 106 4.65 -0.86 -12.35
C LEU A 106 4.53 -2.37 -12.07
N GLY A 107 4.20 -3.13 -13.12
CA GLY A 107 3.97 -4.57 -13.02
C GLY A 107 2.57 -4.97 -12.51
N ASP A 108 1.68 -4.01 -12.25
CA ASP A 108 0.27 -4.29 -11.98
C ASP A 108 -0.50 -4.53 -13.29
N LYS A 109 -0.73 -5.81 -13.59
CA LYS A 109 -1.42 -6.27 -14.81
C LYS A 109 -2.92 -5.93 -14.85
N GLN A 110 -3.55 -5.65 -13.71
CA GLN A 110 -5.01 -5.46 -13.63
C GLN A 110 -5.44 -4.00 -13.71
N HIS A 111 -4.59 -3.06 -13.30
CA HIS A 111 -4.99 -1.66 -13.13
C HIS A 111 -4.18 -0.67 -13.96
N GLY A 112 -3.17 -1.14 -14.72
CA GLY A 112 -2.51 -0.34 -15.75
C GLY A 112 -3.43 -0.12 -16.94
N ARG A 113 -3.76 1.13 -17.27
CA ARG A 113 -4.44 1.45 -18.54
C ARG A 113 -3.53 1.02 -19.70
N GLY A 114 -3.95 0.02 -20.46
CA GLY A 114 -3.55 -0.20 -21.86
C GLY A 114 -2.05 -0.18 -22.17
N GLY A 115 -1.24 -0.94 -21.42
CA GLY A 115 0.18 -1.09 -21.73
C GLY A 115 0.81 -2.16 -20.84
N PHE A 116 1.33 -3.21 -21.45
CA PHE A 116 1.96 -4.32 -20.74
C PHE A 116 3.29 -3.84 -20.13
N PHE A 117 3.28 -3.50 -18.84
CA PHE A 117 4.51 -3.14 -18.13
C PHE A 117 5.09 -4.37 -17.44
N GLY A 118 6.13 -4.94 -18.05
CA GLY A 118 6.85 -6.14 -17.63
C GLY A 118 7.41 -6.12 -16.20
N ASN A 119 7.55 -7.32 -15.64
CA ASN A 119 7.83 -7.61 -14.24
C ASN A 119 9.20 -7.13 -13.74
N LYS A 120 9.21 -6.23 -12.75
CA LYS A 120 10.05 -6.26 -11.52
C LYS A 120 9.76 -4.99 -10.71
N ALA A 121 8.81 -5.06 -9.77
CA ALA A 121 8.71 -4.06 -8.70
C ALA A 121 9.55 -4.57 -7.53
N ALA A 122 10.67 -3.88 -7.24
CA ALA A 122 11.46 -4.12 -6.04
C ALA A 122 10.61 -3.76 -4.81
N PHE A 123 10.55 -4.66 -3.84
CA PHE A 123 9.66 -4.57 -2.68
C PHE A 123 10.51 -4.73 -1.43
N GLU A 124 10.65 -3.71 -0.58
CA GLU A 124 11.32 -3.89 0.72
C GLU A 124 10.86 -2.95 1.84
N ARG A 125 10.95 -3.50 3.06
CA ARG A 125 10.72 -2.99 4.43
C ARG A 125 9.30 -2.53 4.81
N SER A 126 8.55 -3.48 5.37
CA SER A 126 7.49 -3.19 6.36
C SER A 126 8.11 -3.18 7.75
N GLN A 127 8.15 -2.02 8.42
CA GLN A 127 8.28 -1.96 9.87
C GLN A 127 6.87 -2.06 10.48
N ALA A 128 6.63 -3.11 11.27
CA ALA A 128 5.52 -3.16 12.20
C ALA A 128 6.05 -2.66 13.55
N GLN A 129 5.74 -1.42 13.90
CA GLN A 129 5.99 -0.92 15.24
C GLN A 129 4.74 -1.20 16.06
N ALA A 130 4.77 -2.27 16.87
CA ALA A 130 3.77 -2.49 17.91
C ALA A 130 4.27 -1.76 19.16
N ALA A 131 3.60 -0.67 19.54
CA ALA A 131 3.81 -0.08 20.87
C ALA A 131 3.15 -1.03 21.88
N ALA A 132 3.95 -1.93 22.45
CA ALA A 132 3.53 -2.70 23.62
C ALA A 132 3.44 -1.74 24.81
N ALA A 133 2.23 -1.26 25.11
CA ALA A 133 1.95 -0.69 26.42
C ALA A 133 1.95 -1.86 27.41
N GLY A 134 3.00 -1.94 28.23
CA GLY A 134 3.12 -2.93 29.29
C GLY A 134 1.95 -2.80 30.26
N VAL A 135 1.28 -3.92 30.54
CA VAL A 135 0.47 -4.06 31.75
C VAL A 135 1.43 -4.56 32.82
N GLY A 136 1.82 -3.67 33.72
CA GLY A 136 2.63 -4.00 34.88
C GLY A 136 1.82 -4.69 35.97
N GLY A 137 2.49 -5.63 36.65
CA GLY A 137 2.43 -5.97 38.08
C GLY A 137 1.08 -6.06 38.76
#